data_AF-A0A968Q6A0-F1
#
_entry.id   AF-A0A968Q6A0-F1
#
_cell.length_a   1.000
_cell.length_b   1.000
_cell.length_c   1.000
_cell.angle_alpha   90.00
_cell.angle_beta   90.00
_cell.angle_gamma   90.00
#
_symmetry.space_group_name_H-M   'P 1'
#
loop_
_entity.id
_entity.type
_entity.pdbx_description
1 polymer ?
#
loop_
_entity_poly.entity_id
_entity_poly.type
_entity_poly.pdbx_seq_one_letter_code
_entity_poly.pdbx_strand_id
1 'polypeptide(L)'
;MSWLRQRGYGWLGILAMLGCLVIGGGVSHSSLTLAQPPPLTFSDPTQYPAQQAPSEGYLPVAEWSGRLILPDRAAAEADDMDWVWVEIYTSPNPALVGQRVRLQWQGSPEIRDFLALVTRGIEFDEAANASLQKGIVHPTRLNGWAKVGPLQSLAGTRPQDDMIVALPSVILQPSGQEPVLKIDASPIQIPERFYGLVKVLGPAANQPAPEVCPGRQVCPSDYQQVQHYNPASQAFDGRIETVRIPQVPPAKTGVFQSTPQDLAKSATGQAGWYLYGAKNTEGTFVVWAIARVSCSNSSPKRPF
;
A
#
# COMPACT_ATOMS: atom_id res chain seq x y z
N MET A 1 19.91 92.56 37.56
CA MET A 1 19.36 91.36 36.89
C MET A 1 20.33 90.20 37.17
N SER A 2 20.29 89.53 38.33
CA SER A 2 19.24 88.63 38.88
C SER A 2 19.48 87.18 38.42
N TRP A 3 20.49 86.47 38.96
CA TRP A 3 20.57 85.78 40.28
C TRP A 3 20.16 84.29 40.17
N LEU A 4 21.08 83.33 40.43
CA LEU A 4 21.31 82.57 41.70
C LEU A 4 20.10 81.66 42.07
N ARG A 5 20.14 80.48 42.72
CA ARG A 5 21.07 79.68 43.58
C ARG A 5 20.38 78.28 43.78
N GLN A 6 20.88 77.21 44.46
CA GLN A 6 22.18 76.66 44.89
C GLN A 6 21.96 75.21 45.42
N ARG A 7 23.00 74.35 45.47
CA ARG A 7 23.12 73.12 46.33
C ARG A 7 22.17 71.95 45.98
N GLY A 8 22.44 70.69 46.36
CA GLY A 8 23.62 70.10 47.00
C GLY A 8 23.28 69.14 48.17
N TYR A 9 23.92 67.95 48.20
CA TYR A 9 23.74 66.84 49.18
C TYR A 9 22.31 66.21 49.16
N GLY A 10 22.09 64.89 49.27
CA GLY A 10 22.97 63.75 49.53
C GLY A 10 22.48 62.98 50.77
N TRP A 11 22.36 61.65 50.72
CA TRP A 11 22.45 60.72 51.88
C TRP A 11 22.42 59.25 51.45
N LEU A 12 22.98 58.37 52.29
CA LEU A 12 23.01 56.91 52.13
C LEU A 12 21.71 56.28 52.66
N GLY A 13 21.42 55.05 52.23
CA GLY A 13 21.23 53.99 53.24
C GLY A 13 20.09 52.98 53.08
N ILE A 14 20.50 51.74 52.76
CA ILE A 14 20.09 50.48 53.43
C ILE A 14 18.75 49.79 53.04
N LEU A 15 18.94 48.51 52.73
CA LEU A 15 18.07 47.33 52.66
C LEU A 15 16.71 47.37 53.38
N ALA A 16 15.71 46.74 52.75
CA ALA A 16 15.17 45.43 53.22
C ALA A 16 14.40 44.70 52.10
N MET A 17 14.25 43.38 52.22
CA MET A 17 13.68 42.49 51.20
C MET A 17 12.15 42.60 51.09
N LEU A 18 11.61 42.42 49.88
CA LEU A 18 10.30 41.78 49.67
C LEU A 18 10.34 40.93 48.39
N GLY A 19 9.75 39.74 48.45
CA GLY A 19 10.03 38.66 47.49
C GLY A 19 9.36 38.82 46.13
N CYS A 20 10.12 38.57 45.06
CA CYS A 20 9.56 38.28 43.75
C CYS A 20 9.09 36.82 43.71
N LEU A 21 7.77 36.63 43.63
CA LEU A 21 7.16 35.35 43.30
C LEU A 21 7.55 34.99 41.86
N VAL A 22 8.46 34.02 41.68
CA VAL A 22 8.79 33.52 40.34
C VAL A 22 7.65 32.61 39.88
N ILE A 23 6.69 33.19 39.18
CA ILE A 23 5.65 32.43 38.48
C ILE A 23 6.34 31.69 37.33
N GLY A 24 6.56 30.40 37.53
CA GLY A 24 7.10 29.51 36.51
C GLY A 24 6.12 29.41 35.33
N GLY A 25 6.35 30.23 34.31
CA GLY A 25 5.70 30.10 33.01
C GLY A 25 6.17 28.81 32.34
N GLY A 26 5.53 27.68 32.69
CA GLY A 26 5.77 26.41 32.03
C GLY A 26 5.48 26.55 30.53
N VAL A 27 6.52 26.45 29.70
CA VAL A 27 6.36 26.39 28.25
C VAL A 27 5.69 25.05 27.95
N SER A 28 4.37 25.05 27.79
CA SER A 28 3.66 23.90 27.25
C SER A 28 4.17 23.64 25.84
N HIS A 29 5.10 22.71 25.72
CA HIS A 29 5.40 22.05 24.46
C HIS A 29 4.11 21.35 24.02
N SER A 30 3.36 21.99 23.13
CA SER A 30 2.24 21.35 22.44
C SER A 30 2.82 20.21 21.62
N SER A 31 2.74 19.00 22.17
CA SER A 31 2.98 17.76 21.43
C SER A 31 1.96 17.70 20.30
N LEU A 32 2.35 18.18 19.12
CA LEU A 32 1.61 17.97 17.87
C LEU A 32 1.73 16.50 17.52
N THR A 33 0.90 15.69 18.16
CA THR A 33 0.65 14.30 17.77
C THR A 33 -0.02 14.32 16.42
N LEU A 34 0.79 14.36 15.36
CA LEU A 34 0.35 14.40 13.97
C LEU A 34 -0.30 13.06 13.62
N ALA A 35 -1.59 12.95 13.90
CA ALA A 35 -2.40 11.83 13.45
C ALA A 35 -2.13 11.56 11.96
N GLN A 36 -1.83 10.31 11.65
CA GLN A 36 -1.85 9.85 10.27
C GLN A 36 -3.30 9.98 9.76
N PRO A 37 -3.53 10.30 8.47
CA PRO A 37 -4.86 10.16 7.91
C PRO A 37 -5.32 8.70 8.15
N PRO A 38 -6.62 8.47 8.45
CA PRO A 38 -7.10 7.11 8.70
C PRO A 38 -6.76 6.21 7.50
N PRO A 39 -6.44 4.92 7.74
CA PRO A 39 -6.14 4.00 6.66
C PRO A 39 -7.33 3.95 5.70
N LEU A 40 -7.04 3.86 4.41
CA LEU A 40 -8.05 3.80 3.38
C LEU A 40 -8.85 2.51 3.57
N THR A 41 -10.15 2.61 3.84
CA THR A 41 -10.95 1.41 4.17
C THR A 41 -11.01 0.40 3.02
N PHE A 42 -10.78 0.85 1.79
CA PHE A 42 -10.65 -0.02 0.63
C PHE A 42 -9.29 -0.73 0.52
N SER A 43 -8.27 -0.33 1.31
CA SER A 43 -6.93 -0.93 1.29
C SER A 43 -6.72 -2.03 2.34
N ASP A 44 -7.74 -2.35 3.13
CA ASP A 44 -7.73 -3.46 4.09
C ASP A 44 -7.84 -4.81 3.34
N PRO A 45 -6.80 -5.69 3.40
CA PRO A 45 -6.83 -6.99 2.71
C PRO A 45 -7.97 -7.90 3.17
N THR A 46 -8.48 -7.75 4.40
CA THR A 46 -9.57 -8.59 4.92
C THR A 46 -10.91 -8.36 4.21
N GLN A 47 -11.06 -7.24 3.50
CA GLN A 47 -12.22 -6.95 2.67
C GLN A 47 -12.26 -7.78 1.37
N TYR A 48 -11.18 -8.50 1.02
CA TYR A 48 -11.04 -9.23 -0.23
C TYR A 48 -10.80 -10.73 0.02
N PRO A 49 -11.84 -11.58 -0.06
CA PRO A 49 -11.70 -13.02 0.13
C PRO A 49 -10.57 -13.62 -0.73
N ALA A 50 -9.73 -14.46 -0.15
CA ALA A 50 -8.64 -15.12 -0.88
C ALA A 50 -9.19 -16.08 -1.95
N GLN A 51 -10.25 -16.81 -1.63
CA GLN A 51 -10.92 -17.77 -2.51
C GLN A 51 -11.90 -17.05 -3.45
N GLN A 52 -11.41 -16.52 -4.57
CA GLN A 52 -12.21 -15.92 -5.63
C GLN A 52 -11.84 -16.49 -7.00
N ALA A 53 -12.84 -16.70 -7.86
CA ALA A 53 -12.64 -16.94 -9.28
C ALA A 53 -12.75 -15.62 -10.07
N PRO A 54 -12.03 -15.47 -11.20
CA PRO A 54 -12.22 -14.32 -12.08
C PRO A 54 -13.67 -14.26 -12.57
N SER A 55 -14.34 -13.12 -12.36
CA SER A 55 -15.66 -12.86 -12.94
C SER A 55 -15.53 -12.57 -14.44
N GLU A 56 -16.53 -12.90 -15.26
CA GLU A 56 -16.39 -13.06 -16.73
C GLU A 56 -15.64 -11.94 -17.50
N GLY A 57 -15.76 -10.66 -17.14
CA GLY A 57 -15.08 -9.55 -17.81
C GLY A 57 -13.60 -9.35 -17.41
N TYR A 58 -13.02 -10.26 -16.62
CA TYR A 58 -11.70 -10.14 -16.00
C TYR A 58 -10.86 -11.42 -16.19
N LEU A 59 -9.53 -11.24 -16.17
CA LEU A 59 -8.53 -12.30 -16.25
C LEU A 59 -7.59 -12.24 -15.04
N PRO A 60 -6.98 -13.36 -14.62
CA PRO A 60 -5.92 -13.35 -13.61
C PRO A 60 -4.67 -12.61 -14.13
N VAL A 61 -4.09 -11.74 -13.31
CA VAL A 61 -2.89 -10.96 -13.65
C VAL A 61 -1.67 -11.84 -13.89
N ALA A 62 -1.56 -12.95 -13.14
CA ALA A 62 -0.55 -13.97 -13.31
C ALA A 62 -1.14 -15.36 -13.03
N GLU A 63 -0.49 -16.39 -13.54
CA GLU A 63 -0.90 -17.79 -13.35
C GLU A 63 -0.78 -18.25 -11.89
N TRP A 64 0.34 -17.89 -11.25
CA TRP A 64 0.52 -17.96 -9.81
C TRP A 64 0.57 -16.55 -9.23
N SER A 65 -0.29 -16.26 -8.27
CA SER A 65 -0.22 -15.04 -7.47
C SER A 65 -0.71 -15.28 -6.05
N GLY A 66 -0.29 -14.42 -5.14
CA GLY A 66 -0.71 -14.49 -3.75
C GLY A 66 -0.20 -13.33 -2.92
N ARG A 67 -0.67 -13.28 -1.67
CA ARG A 67 -0.24 -12.30 -0.67
C ARG A 67 0.88 -12.88 0.17
N LEU A 68 2.02 -12.19 0.22
CA LEU A 68 3.12 -12.56 1.08
C LEU A 68 2.78 -12.23 2.54
N ILE A 69 3.10 -13.18 3.41
CA ILE A 69 2.89 -13.09 4.86
C ILE A 69 4.24 -13.37 5.53
N LEU A 70 4.76 -12.37 6.25
CA LEU A 70 6.02 -12.52 6.98
C LEU A 70 5.85 -13.58 8.10
N PRO A 71 6.75 -14.56 8.23
CA PRO A 71 6.70 -15.52 9.33
C PRO A 71 7.09 -14.87 10.66
N ASP A 72 6.72 -15.52 11.77
CA ASP A 72 7.21 -15.13 13.09
C ASP A 72 8.73 -15.24 13.16
N ARG A 73 9.38 -14.23 13.74
CA ARG A 73 10.85 -14.13 13.82
C ARG A 73 11.51 -15.42 14.31
N ALA A 74 10.97 -16.04 15.37
CA ALA A 74 11.53 -17.26 15.95
C ALA A 74 11.47 -18.47 14.99
N ALA A 75 10.44 -18.54 14.14
CA ALA A 75 10.32 -19.58 13.11
C ALA A 75 11.21 -19.30 11.89
N ALA A 76 11.48 -18.01 11.59
CA ALA A 76 12.42 -17.62 10.55
C ALA A 76 13.88 -17.86 10.98
N GLU A 77 14.27 -17.47 12.20
CA GLU A 77 15.65 -17.61 12.71
C GLU A 77 16.02 -19.06 13.04
N ALA A 78 15.04 -19.96 13.17
CA ALA A 78 15.26 -21.41 13.31
C ALA A 78 15.53 -22.14 11.98
N ASP A 79 15.45 -21.45 10.84
CA ASP A 79 15.64 -21.99 9.50
C ASP A 79 16.76 -21.21 8.78
N ASP A 80 17.71 -21.92 8.17
CA ASP A 80 18.81 -21.27 7.43
C ASP A 80 18.41 -20.83 6.01
N MET A 81 17.19 -21.15 5.56
CA MET A 81 16.68 -20.73 4.25
C MET A 81 15.84 -19.45 4.34
N ASP A 82 15.98 -18.54 3.38
CA ASP A 82 15.02 -17.45 3.21
C ASP A 82 13.68 -18.00 2.72
N TRP A 83 12.65 -17.82 3.55
CA TRP A 83 11.30 -18.31 3.29
C TRP A 83 10.25 -17.37 3.89
N VAL A 84 9.07 -17.38 3.29
CA VAL A 84 7.88 -16.65 3.76
C VAL A 84 6.63 -17.52 3.57
N TRP A 85 5.52 -17.11 4.17
CA TRP A 85 4.22 -17.67 3.83
C TRP A 85 3.64 -16.94 2.62
N VAL A 86 2.85 -17.63 1.81
CA VAL A 86 2.01 -17.01 0.77
C VAL A 86 0.58 -17.55 0.87
N GLU A 87 -0.38 -16.65 0.90
CA GLU A 87 -1.80 -16.95 0.73
C GLU A 87 -2.13 -16.90 -0.77
N ILE A 88 -2.50 -18.04 -1.36
CA ILE A 88 -2.62 -18.19 -2.81
C ILE A 88 -3.93 -17.59 -3.32
N TYR A 89 -3.83 -16.74 -4.34
CA TYR A 89 -4.96 -16.07 -5.00
C TYR A 89 -5.23 -16.59 -6.41
N THR A 90 -4.18 -16.92 -7.16
CA THR A 90 -4.30 -17.64 -8.44
C THR A 90 -3.30 -18.78 -8.49
N SER A 91 -3.72 -19.91 -9.08
CA SER A 91 -2.93 -21.15 -9.18
C SER A 91 -3.54 -22.05 -10.27
N PRO A 92 -2.73 -22.77 -11.08
CA PRO A 92 -3.19 -23.85 -11.96
C PRO A 92 -3.86 -25.01 -11.22
N ASN A 93 -3.58 -25.17 -9.93
CA ASN A 93 -4.25 -26.12 -9.04
C ASN A 93 -5.29 -25.36 -8.18
N PRO A 94 -6.60 -25.46 -8.47
CA PRO A 94 -7.64 -24.72 -7.76
C PRO A 94 -7.74 -25.07 -6.27
N ALA A 95 -7.32 -26.28 -5.85
CA ALA A 95 -7.36 -26.70 -4.45
C ALA A 95 -6.39 -25.93 -3.54
N LEU A 96 -5.40 -25.24 -4.13
CA LEU A 96 -4.49 -24.36 -3.39
C LEU A 96 -5.02 -22.94 -3.23
N VAL A 97 -6.03 -22.50 -4.00
CA VAL A 97 -6.55 -21.13 -3.91
C VAL A 97 -7.22 -20.91 -2.56
N GLY A 98 -6.83 -19.85 -1.86
CA GLY A 98 -7.19 -19.57 -0.47
C GLY A 98 -6.32 -20.26 0.58
N GLN A 99 -5.43 -21.18 0.20
CA GLN A 99 -4.52 -21.84 1.15
C GLN A 99 -3.31 -20.95 1.45
N ARG A 100 -2.84 -21.03 2.71
CA ARG A 100 -1.54 -20.53 3.13
C ARG A 100 -0.52 -21.65 2.93
N VAL A 101 0.51 -21.40 2.12
CA VAL A 101 1.58 -22.37 1.82
C VAL A 101 2.95 -21.73 2.02
N ARG A 102 3.98 -22.53 2.29
CA ARG A 102 5.35 -22.02 2.42
C ARG A 102 5.94 -21.73 1.04
N LEU A 103 6.43 -20.50 0.86
CA LEU A 103 7.19 -20.06 -0.31
C LEU A 103 8.66 -19.93 0.08
N GLN A 104 9.54 -20.52 -0.71
CA GLN A 104 10.99 -20.45 -0.51
C GLN A 104 11.73 -20.52 -1.85
N TRP A 105 13.04 -20.33 -1.79
CA TRP A 105 13.90 -20.46 -2.96
C TRP A 105 14.14 -21.92 -3.39
N GLN A 106 14.41 -22.11 -4.68
CA GLN A 106 15.00 -23.34 -5.20
C GLN A 106 16.45 -23.51 -4.71
N GLY A 107 16.90 -24.76 -4.56
CA GLY A 107 18.19 -25.09 -3.95
C GLY A 107 19.41 -25.06 -4.88
N SER A 108 19.42 -24.22 -5.92
CA SER A 108 20.53 -24.19 -6.88
C SER A 108 21.81 -23.56 -6.28
N PRO A 109 23.00 -23.81 -6.85
CA PRO A 109 24.22 -23.10 -6.44
C PRO A 109 24.11 -21.59 -6.61
N GLU A 110 23.63 -21.12 -7.75
CA GLU A 110 23.56 -19.70 -8.12
C GLU A 110 22.64 -18.92 -7.17
N ILE A 111 21.51 -19.54 -6.78
CA ILE A 111 20.58 -18.96 -5.82
C ILE A 111 21.19 -18.91 -4.41
N ARG A 112 21.92 -19.95 -3.99
CA ARG A 112 22.61 -19.93 -2.68
C ARG A 112 23.68 -18.84 -2.61
N ASP A 113 24.45 -18.65 -3.69
CA ASP A 113 25.46 -17.59 -3.77
C ASP A 113 24.80 -16.19 -3.75
N PHE A 114 23.68 -16.01 -4.47
CA PHE A 114 22.88 -14.79 -4.41
C PHE A 114 22.36 -14.52 -3.00
N LEU A 115 21.74 -15.51 -2.34
CA LEU A 115 21.19 -15.37 -0.98
C LEU A 115 22.29 -15.04 0.04
N ALA A 116 23.45 -15.69 -0.04
CA ALA A 116 24.60 -15.35 0.80
C ALA A 116 25.09 -13.92 0.55
N LEU A 117 25.09 -13.46 -0.72
CA LEU A 117 25.49 -12.10 -1.07
C LEU A 117 24.52 -11.03 -0.53
N VAL A 118 23.22 -11.27 -0.47
CA VAL A 118 22.21 -10.22 -0.17
C VAL A 118 21.54 -10.32 1.21
N THR A 119 21.58 -11.46 1.89
CA THR A 119 20.97 -11.61 3.23
C THR A 119 21.70 -10.74 4.26
N ARG A 120 20.97 -9.95 5.05
CA ARG A 120 21.54 -9.03 6.05
C ARG A 120 20.73 -9.01 7.33
N GLY A 121 21.37 -8.70 8.46
CA GLY A 121 20.66 -8.27 9.66
C GLY A 121 20.09 -6.86 9.47
N ILE A 122 18.98 -6.56 10.14
CA ILE A 122 18.35 -5.24 10.16
C ILE A 122 18.19 -4.80 11.60
N GLU A 123 18.80 -3.67 11.97
CA GLU A 123 18.67 -3.06 13.29
C GLU A 123 18.56 -1.54 13.12
N PHE A 124 17.61 -0.91 13.81
CA PHE A 124 17.32 0.52 13.68
C PHE A 124 18.14 1.34 14.67
N ASP A 125 19.00 2.20 14.12
CA ASP A 125 19.77 3.17 14.89
C ASP A 125 18.92 4.37 15.37
N GLU A 126 19.55 5.32 16.08
CA GLU A 126 18.88 6.53 16.55
C GLU A 126 18.30 7.38 15.39
N ALA A 127 18.97 7.39 14.23
CA ALA A 127 18.52 8.15 13.07
C ALA A 127 17.25 7.56 12.44
N ALA A 128 17.16 6.23 12.32
CA ALA A 128 15.97 5.51 11.89
C ALA A 128 14.79 5.72 12.86
N ASN A 129 15.06 5.66 14.17
CA ASN A 129 14.05 5.92 15.20
C ASN A 129 13.55 7.38 15.19
N ALA A 130 14.45 8.36 15.04
CA ALA A 130 14.08 9.77 14.85
C ALA A 130 13.35 10.03 13.52
N SER A 131 13.60 9.22 12.50
CA SER A 131 12.87 9.27 11.23
C SER A 131 11.44 8.71 11.36
N LEU A 132 11.25 7.61 12.09
CA LEU A 132 9.94 7.05 12.44
C LEU A 132 9.07 8.07 13.19
N GLN A 133 9.65 8.78 14.17
CA GLN A 133 8.94 9.82 14.94
C GLN A 133 8.43 10.98 14.08
N LYS A 134 9.03 11.22 12.90
CA LYS A 134 8.56 12.22 11.91
C LYS A 134 7.43 11.69 11.01
N GLY A 135 6.99 10.45 11.22
CA GLY A 135 5.94 9.79 10.43
C GLY A 135 6.42 9.21 9.11
N ILE A 136 7.74 9.03 8.93
CA ILE A 136 8.30 8.31 7.76
C ILE A 136 8.13 6.81 8.01
N VAL A 137 7.65 6.08 7.00
CA VAL A 137 7.41 4.64 7.09
C VAL A 137 8.74 3.89 6.92
N HIS A 138 9.00 2.97 7.84
CA HIS A 138 10.16 2.07 7.84
C HIS A 138 9.68 0.61 8.04
N PRO A 139 10.47 -0.41 7.65
CA PRO A 139 10.12 -1.81 7.78
C PRO A 139 10.26 -2.31 9.23
N THR A 140 9.49 -1.74 10.16
CA THR A 140 9.58 -1.98 11.62
C THR A 140 9.43 -3.44 12.01
N ARG A 141 8.70 -4.23 11.22
CA ARG A 141 8.49 -5.68 11.42
C ARG A 141 9.78 -6.49 11.32
N LEU A 142 10.77 -5.99 10.58
CA LEU A 142 12.08 -6.60 10.37
C LEU A 142 13.16 -6.04 11.32
N ASN A 143 12.84 -5.05 12.14
CA ASN A 143 13.80 -4.48 13.08
C ASN A 143 14.25 -5.51 14.12
N GLY A 144 15.56 -5.62 14.29
CA GLY A 144 16.25 -6.56 15.18
C GLY A 144 16.48 -7.96 14.60
N TRP A 145 15.99 -8.28 13.38
CA TRP A 145 16.20 -9.60 12.78
C TRP A 145 17.67 -9.80 12.39
N ALA A 146 18.26 -10.94 12.78
CA ALA A 146 19.69 -11.19 12.55
C ALA A 146 20.03 -11.61 11.09
N LYS A 147 19.07 -12.26 10.42
CA LYS A 147 19.14 -12.64 9.00
C LYS A 147 17.81 -12.30 8.34
N VAL A 148 17.83 -11.45 7.32
CA VAL A 148 16.68 -11.11 6.48
C VAL A 148 17.09 -11.36 5.03
N GLY A 149 16.48 -12.37 4.42
CA GLY A 149 16.64 -12.64 2.99
C GLY A 149 15.68 -11.81 2.11
N PRO A 150 15.79 -11.89 0.77
CA PRO A 150 14.96 -11.08 -0.14
C PRO A 150 13.45 -11.31 -0.01
N LEU A 151 12.97 -12.53 0.27
CA LEU A 151 11.54 -12.81 0.45
C LEU A 151 11.04 -12.20 1.76
N GLN A 152 11.76 -12.41 2.85
CA GLN A 152 11.46 -11.79 4.14
C GLN A 152 11.49 -10.26 4.05
N SER A 153 12.49 -9.70 3.34
CA SER A 153 12.58 -8.27 3.06
C SER A 153 11.33 -7.77 2.32
N LEU A 154 10.92 -8.45 1.24
CA LEU A 154 9.76 -8.08 0.44
C LEU A 154 8.43 -8.18 1.21
N ALA A 155 8.25 -9.23 2.02
CA ALA A 155 7.05 -9.41 2.86
C ALA A 155 6.99 -8.44 4.05
N GLY A 156 8.14 -8.18 4.69
CA GLY A 156 8.24 -7.33 5.88
C GLY A 156 8.43 -5.85 5.60
N THR A 157 8.53 -5.43 4.34
CA THR A 157 8.78 -4.02 3.96
C THR A 157 7.64 -3.07 4.33
N ARG A 158 6.42 -3.60 4.48
CA ARG A 158 5.21 -2.83 4.80
C ARG A 158 4.69 -3.14 6.22
N PRO A 159 3.96 -2.20 6.87
CA PRO A 159 3.46 -2.39 8.24
C PRO A 159 2.48 -3.56 8.43
N GLN A 160 1.87 -4.07 7.35
CA GLN A 160 0.92 -5.18 7.36
C GLN A 160 1.25 -6.16 6.22
N ASP A 161 0.71 -7.38 6.30
CA ASP A 161 0.76 -8.34 5.20
C ASP A 161 -0.29 -7.96 4.14
N ASP A 162 0.06 -7.01 3.28
CA ASP A 162 -0.73 -6.51 2.14
C ASP A 162 0.06 -6.54 0.80
N MET A 163 1.23 -7.18 0.81
CA MET A 163 2.10 -7.30 -0.37
C MET A 163 1.61 -8.43 -1.29
N ILE A 164 1.05 -8.07 -2.44
CA ILE A 164 0.59 -9.02 -3.45
C ILE A 164 1.63 -9.17 -4.56
N VAL A 165 1.94 -10.42 -4.92
CA VAL A 165 2.95 -10.75 -5.92
C VAL A 165 2.45 -11.75 -6.94
N ALA A 166 2.96 -11.62 -8.17
CA ALA A 166 3.02 -12.70 -9.15
C ALA A 166 4.28 -13.53 -8.88
N LEU A 167 4.16 -14.86 -8.98
CA LEU A 167 5.26 -15.80 -8.77
C LEU A 167 5.69 -16.41 -10.12
N PRO A 168 6.84 -16.01 -10.69
CA PRO A 168 7.41 -16.68 -11.86
C PRO A 168 7.96 -18.06 -11.50
N SER A 169 7.98 -18.98 -12.48
CA SER A 169 8.69 -20.28 -12.39
C SER A 169 8.43 -21.12 -11.13
N VAL A 170 7.16 -21.22 -10.71
CA VAL A 170 6.78 -21.97 -9.51
C VAL A 170 6.90 -23.48 -9.72
N ILE A 171 7.71 -24.13 -8.89
CA ILE A 171 7.71 -25.58 -8.70
C ILE A 171 6.93 -25.89 -7.42
N LEU A 172 5.79 -26.57 -7.56
CA LEU A 172 5.04 -27.14 -6.45
C LEU A 172 5.72 -28.45 -6.00
N GLN A 173 6.35 -28.44 -4.83
CA GLN A 173 6.87 -29.65 -4.21
C GLN A 173 5.87 -30.19 -3.18
N PRO A 174 5.34 -31.43 -3.34
CA PRO A 174 4.68 -32.13 -2.26
C PRO A 174 5.68 -32.37 -1.12
N SER A 175 5.40 -31.81 0.05
CA SER A 175 6.09 -32.13 1.30
C SER A 175 5.07 -32.72 2.27
N GLY A 176 5.51 -33.62 3.16
CA GLY A 176 4.68 -34.68 3.76
C GLY A 176 3.27 -34.30 4.25
N GLN A 177 3.12 -33.14 4.90
CA GLN A 177 1.82 -32.66 5.40
C GLN A 177 1.33 -31.35 4.77
N GLU A 178 2.23 -30.52 4.24
CA GLU A 178 1.89 -29.23 3.61
C GLU A 178 2.72 -29.02 2.32
N PRO A 179 2.10 -28.54 1.22
CA PRO A 179 2.81 -28.24 -0.01
C PRO A 179 3.77 -27.05 0.16
N VAL A 180 4.94 -27.14 -0.47
CA VAL A 180 5.94 -26.06 -0.51
C VAL A 180 6.08 -25.56 -1.94
N LEU A 181 5.98 -24.25 -2.13
CA LEU A 181 6.29 -23.60 -3.40
C LEU A 181 7.76 -23.19 -3.45
N LYS A 182 8.42 -23.52 -4.56
CA LYS A 182 9.81 -23.14 -4.82
C LYS A 182 9.90 -22.27 -6.06
N ILE A 183 10.69 -21.19 -5.98
CA ILE A 183 10.94 -20.23 -7.07
C ILE A 183 12.44 -20.03 -7.30
N ASP A 184 12.82 -19.74 -8.54
CA ASP A 184 14.20 -19.41 -8.95
C ASP A 184 14.39 -17.92 -9.29
N ALA A 185 13.30 -17.19 -9.51
CA ALA A 185 13.29 -15.76 -9.79
C ALA A 185 12.52 -14.98 -8.71
N SER A 186 12.85 -13.70 -8.55
CA SER A 186 12.22 -12.83 -7.54
C SER A 186 10.72 -12.64 -7.82
N PRO A 187 9.85 -12.65 -6.78
CA PRO A 187 8.44 -12.30 -6.94
C PRO A 187 8.25 -10.90 -7.51
N ILE A 188 7.28 -10.74 -8.41
CA ILE A 188 6.96 -9.46 -9.05
C ILE A 188 5.79 -8.83 -8.30
N GLN A 189 5.95 -7.62 -7.76
CA GLN A 189 4.84 -6.92 -7.10
C GLN A 189 3.74 -6.58 -8.12
N ILE A 190 2.49 -6.90 -7.79
CA ILE A 190 1.32 -6.63 -8.64
C ILE A 190 0.27 -5.82 -7.85
N PRO A 191 -0.51 -4.95 -8.50
CA PRO A 191 -1.48 -4.10 -7.82
C PRO A 191 -2.70 -4.86 -7.28
N GLU A 192 -3.11 -5.95 -7.95
CA GLU A 192 -4.12 -6.90 -7.49
C GLU A 192 -4.09 -8.18 -8.38
N ARG A 193 -4.93 -9.17 -8.07
CA ARG A 193 -4.96 -10.52 -8.66
C ARG A 193 -5.73 -10.61 -9.98
N PHE A 194 -6.69 -9.73 -10.25
CA PHE A 194 -7.45 -9.70 -11.51
C PHE A 194 -7.32 -8.37 -12.25
N TYR A 195 -7.47 -8.43 -13.58
CA TYR A 195 -7.53 -7.25 -14.44
C TYR A 195 -8.60 -7.39 -15.54
N GLY A 196 -9.17 -6.27 -15.98
CA GLY A 196 -10.19 -6.24 -17.03
C GLY A 196 -10.01 -5.03 -17.94
N LEU A 197 -10.27 -5.21 -19.23
CA LEU A 197 -10.22 -4.13 -20.22
C LEU A 197 -11.62 -3.54 -20.42
N VAL A 198 -11.80 -2.25 -20.14
CA VAL A 198 -13.11 -1.59 -20.14
C VAL A 198 -13.08 -0.18 -20.75
N LYS A 199 -14.27 0.31 -21.11
CA LYS A 199 -14.54 1.73 -21.31
C LYS A 199 -15.32 2.25 -20.11
N VAL A 200 -14.85 3.33 -19.48
CA VAL A 200 -15.59 3.98 -18.38
C VAL A 200 -16.70 4.83 -18.98
N LEU A 201 -17.95 4.58 -18.56
CA LEU A 201 -19.14 5.29 -19.04
C LEU A 201 -19.45 6.53 -18.19
N GLY A 202 -19.14 6.48 -16.89
CA GLY A 202 -19.31 7.57 -15.94
C GLY A 202 -19.78 7.09 -14.57
N PRO A 203 -20.09 8.01 -13.63
CA PRO A 203 -20.54 7.66 -12.29
C PRO A 203 -21.85 6.86 -12.31
N ALA A 204 -21.93 5.82 -11.47
CA ALA A 204 -23.14 5.03 -11.31
C ALA A 204 -24.21 5.81 -10.51
N ALA A 205 -25.47 5.71 -10.95
CA ALA A 205 -26.59 6.33 -10.25
C ALA A 205 -26.89 5.63 -8.91
N ASN A 206 -27.40 6.40 -7.94
CA ASN A 206 -27.84 5.93 -6.62
C ASN A 206 -26.73 5.24 -5.77
N GLN A 207 -25.46 5.46 -6.10
CA GLN A 207 -24.32 5.00 -5.32
C GLN A 207 -23.80 6.12 -4.38
N PRO A 208 -23.20 5.77 -3.23
CA PRO A 208 -22.67 6.78 -2.31
C PRO A 208 -21.57 7.61 -2.97
N ALA A 209 -21.44 8.86 -2.54
CA ALA A 209 -20.36 9.75 -2.92
C ALA A 209 -19.27 9.76 -1.85
N PRO A 210 -17.97 9.88 -2.22
CA PRO A 210 -16.91 10.13 -1.26
C PRO A 210 -17.10 11.51 -0.61
N GLU A 211 -16.74 11.63 0.67
CA GLU A 211 -16.89 12.88 1.44
C GLU A 211 -16.04 14.03 0.88
N VAL A 212 -14.88 13.70 0.30
CA VAL A 212 -13.87 14.67 -0.14
C VAL A 212 -13.33 14.28 -1.52
N CYS A 213 -13.30 15.23 -2.45
CA CYS A 213 -12.82 15.05 -3.81
C CYS A 213 -12.31 16.39 -4.38
N PRO A 214 -11.47 16.38 -5.44
CA PRO A 214 -10.89 17.62 -5.96
C PRO A 214 -11.94 18.52 -6.63
N GLY A 215 -11.83 19.83 -6.39
CA GLY A 215 -12.47 20.88 -7.21
C GLY A 215 -14.00 20.98 -7.17
N ARG A 216 -14.71 20.23 -6.33
CA ARG A 216 -16.19 20.25 -6.25
C ARG A 216 -16.67 20.25 -4.80
N GLN A 217 -17.75 21.00 -4.54
CA GLN A 217 -18.43 21.01 -3.24
C GLN A 217 -19.30 19.77 -3.01
N VAL A 218 -19.83 19.19 -4.09
CA VAL A 218 -20.57 17.92 -4.07
C VAL A 218 -19.82 16.94 -4.97
N CYS A 219 -19.40 15.82 -4.39
CA CYS A 219 -18.62 14.82 -5.10
C CYS A 219 -19.52 13.92 -5.95
N PRO A 220 -19.14 13.59 -7.20
CA PRO A 220 -19.75 12.47 -7.91
C PRO A 220 -19.34 11.16 -7.22
N SER A 221 -20.14 10.10 -7.39
CA SER A 221 -19.79 8.77 -6.86
C SER A 221 -18.44 8.28 -7.38
N ASP A 222 -17.69 7.59 -6.53
CA ASP A 222 -16.48 6.84 -6.88
C ASP A 222 -16.84 5.47 -7.51
N TYR A 223 -18.10 5.06 -7.47
CA TYR A 223 -18.65 3.97 -8.27
C TYR A 223 -18.87 4.43 -9.71
N GLN A 224 -18.32 3.69 -10.67
CA GLN A 224 -18.42 3.95 -12.11
C GLN A 224 -19.15 2.81 -12.81
N GLN A 225 -20.01 3.15 -13.77
CA GLN A 225 -20.41 2.19 -14.80
C GLN A 225 -19.28 2.04 -15.82
N VAL A 226 -18.97 0.78 -16.15
CA VAL A 226 -17.97 0.41 -17.15
C VAL A 226 -18.54 -0.60 -18.12
N GLN A 227 -18.14 -0.51 -19.38
CA GLN A 227 -18.48 -1.48 -20.42
C GLN A 227 -17.25 -2.31 -20.77
N HIS A 228 -17.36 -3.64 -20.66
CA HIS A 228 -16.25 -4.54 -20.93
C HIS A 228 -15.93 -4.65 -22.41
N TYR A 229 -14.64 -4.82 -22.71
CA TYR A 229 -14.18 -5.24 -24.02
C TYR A 229 -14.62 -6.67 -24.30
N ASN A 230 -15.21 -6.87 -25.47
CA ASN A 230 -15.65 -8.17 -25.96
C ASN A 230 -14.60 -8.70 -26.96
N PRO A 231 -13.92 -9.82 -26.66
CA PRO A 231 -12.89 -10.37 -27.53
C PRO A 231 -13.45 -10.94 -28.85
N ALA A 232 -14.75 -11.24 -28.94
CA ALA A 232 -15.37 -11.80 -30.14
C ALA A 232 -15.73 -10.71 -31.18
N SER A 233 -16.23 -9.55 -30.74
CA SER A 233 -16.51 -8.39 -31.61
C SER A 233 -15.32 -7.44 -31.78
N GLN A 234 -14.31 -7.57 -30.91
CA GLN A 234 -13.16 -6.66 -30.77
C GLN A 234 -13.56 -5.22 -30.42
N ALA A 235 -14.71 -5.05 -29.75
CA ALA A 235 -15.26 -3.75 -29.38
C ALA A 235 -15.63 -3.66 -27.89
N PHE A 236 -15.87 -2.43 -27.41
CA PHE A 236 -16.52 -2.20 -26.11
C PHE A 236 -18.05 -2.32 -26.25
N ASP A 237 -18.52 -3.52 -26.60
CA ASP A 237 -19.95 -3.88 -26.68
C ASP A 237 -20.32 -5.03 -25.71
N GLY A 238 -19.39 -5.44 -24.84
CA GLY A 238 -19.63 -6.41 -23.79
C GLY A 238 -20.54 -5.89 -22.69
N ARG A 239 -20.70 -6.68 -21.62
CA ARG A 239 -21.56 -6.36 -20.48
C ARG A 239 -21.20 -5.00 -19.86
N ILE A 240 -22.20 -4.35 -19.27
CA ILE A 240 -22.01 -3.19 -18.40
C ILE A 240 -22.02 -3.67 -16.95
N GLU A 241 -21.03 -3.25 -16.16
CA GLU A 241 -20.89 -3.55 -14.74
C GLU A 241 -20.69 -2.24 -13.96
N THR A 242 -21.11 -2.22 -12.69
CA THR A 242 -20.75 -1.16 -11.75
C THR A 242 -19.51 -1.60 -10.96
N VAL A 243 -18.43 -0.83 -11.07
CA VAL A 243 -17.18 -1.04 -10.34
C VAL A 243 -16.91 0.15 -9.43
N ARG A 244 -16.11 -0.02 -8.38
CA ARG A 244 -15.65 1.10 -7.54
C ARG A 244 -14.23 1.50 -7.93
N ILE A 245 -14.03 2.76 -8.29
CA ILE A 245 -12.70 3.36 -8.52
C ILE A 245 -12.48 4.40 -7.42
N PRO A 246 -11.91 4.03 -6.26
CA PRO A 246 -11.95 4.85 -5.06
C PRO A 246 -11.35 6.25 -5.25
N GLN A 247 -12.03 7.26 -4.71
CA GLN A 247 -11.46 8.60 -4.57
C GLN A 247 -10.40 8.57 -3.45
N VAL A 248 -9.13 8.70 -3.83
CA VAL A 248 -8.02 8.84 -2.87
C VAL A 248 -8.13 10.21 -2.17
N PRO A 249 -8.12 10.28 -0.83
CA PRO A 249 -8.06 11.54 -0.08
C PRO A 249 -6.85 12.40 -0.46
N PRO A 250 -6.89 13.73 -0.21
CA PRO A 250 -5.72 14.56 -0.44
C PRO A 250 -4.57 14.18 0.49
N ALA A 251 -3.34 14.26 -0.02
CA ALA A 251 -2.15 14.23 0.83
C ALA A 251 -2.14 15.42 1.80
N LYS A 252 -1.24 15.41 2.81
CA LYS A 252 -1.07 16.54 3.76
C LYS A 252 -0.78 17.89 3.08
N THR A 253 -0.38 17.89 1.82
CA THR A 253 -0.17 19.07 0.96
C THR A 253 -1.44 19.60 0.30
N GLY A 254 -2.60 18.97 0.51
CA GLY A 254 -3.85 19.24 -0.22
C GLY A 254 -3.94 18.58 -1.60
N VAL A 255 -2.87 17.93 -2.07
CA VAL A 255 -2.80 17.34 -3.42
C VAL A 255 -3.44 15.95 -3.44
N PHE A 256 -4.47 15.78 -4.26
CA PHE A 256 -5.08 14.49 -4.58
C PHE A 256 -4.18 13.71 -5.54
N GLN A 257 -3.77 12.50 -5.14
CA GLN A 257 -2.87 11.65 -5.95
C GLN A 257 -3.60 10.91 -7.09
N SER A 258 -4.92 10.73 -6.95
CA SER A 258 -5.77 10.13 -7.98
C SER A 258 -7.21 10.65 -7.82
N THR A 259 -8.00 10.58 -8.90
CA THR A 259 -9.44 10.87 -8.86
C THR A 259 -10.17 10.08 -9.96
N PRO A 260 -11.34 9.49 -9.66
CA PRO A 260 -12.21 8.92 -10.69
C PRO A 260 -12.98 9.99 -11.48
N GLN A 261 -12.94 11.26 -11.06
CA GLN A 261 -13.68 12.34 -11.70
C GLN A 261 -13.31 12.47 -13.18
N ASP A 262 -14.35 12.60 -14.01
CA ASP A 262 -14.26 12.84 -15.45
C ASP A 262 -13.41 11.81 -16.23
N LEU A 263 -13.11 10.62 -15.67
CA LEU A 263 -12.42 9.52 -16.37
C LEU A 263 -13.09 9.14 -17.70
N ALA A 264 -14.43 9.13 -17.73
CA ALA A 264 -15.23 8.88 -18.93
C ALA A 264 -15.06 9.94 -20.03
N LYS A 265 -14.63 11.16 -19.67
CA LYS A 265 -14.37 12.28 -20.59
C LYS A 265 -12.89 12.40 -20.96
N SER A 266 -12.00 11.64 -20.30
CA SER A 266 -10.56 11.78 -20.50
C SER A 266 -10.13 11.35 -21.89
N ALA A 267 -9.43 12.24 -22.60
CA ALA A 267 -8.84 11.95 -23.91
C ALA A 267 -7.83 10.77 -23.85
N THR A 268 -7.18 10.54 -22.70
CA THR A 268 -6.26 9.40 -22.54
C THR A 268 -6.96 8.05 -22.46
N GLY A 269 -8.28 8.05 -22.19
CA GLY A 269 -9.12 6.85 -22.05
C GLY A 269 -9.85 6.43 -23.32
N GLN A 270 -9.62 7.08 -24.46
CA GLN A 270 -10.35 6.80 -25.72
C GLN A 270 -10.18 5.35 -26.20
N ALA A 271 -9.00 4.76 -26.02
CA ALA A 271 -8.71 3.36 -26.33
C ALA A 271 -9.19 2.38 -25.24
N GLY A 272 -9.80 2.88 -24.16
CA GLY A 272 -10.15 2.12 -22.96
C GLY A 272 -9.07 2.11 -21.89
N TRP A 273 -9.38 1.39 -20.82
CA TRP A 273 -8.61 1.31 -19.58
C TRP A 273 -8.49 -0.14 -19.12
N TYR A 274 -7.30 -0.54 -18.69
CA TYR A 274 -7.13 -1.71 -17.85
C TYR A 274 -7.39 -1.32 -16.40
N LEU A 275 -8.38 -1.97 -15.79
CA LEU A 275 -8.64 -1.90 -14.35
C LEU A 275 -8.02 -3.11 -13.68
N TYR A 276 -7.27 -2.90 -12.59
CA TYR A 276 -6.70 -3.96 -11.76
C TYR A 276 -7.39 -3.92 -10.40
N GLY A 277 -7.84 -5.07 -9.89
CA GLY A 277 -8.65 -5.14 -8.68
C GLY A 277 -9.14 -6.55 -8.34
N ALA A 278 -9.98 -6.64 -7.31
CA ALA A 278 -10.74 -7.84 -6.95
C ALA A 278 -12.12 -7.46 -6.42
N LYS A 279 -12.99 -8.46 -6.22
CA LYS A 279 -14.26 -8.22 -5.54
C LYS A 279 -14.06 -8.15 -4.03
N ASN A 280 -14.70 -7.18 -3.40
CA ASN A 280 -14.81 -7.14 -1.95
C ASN A 280 -15.83 -8.19 -1.45
N THR A 281 -15.99 -8.29 -0.13
CA THR A 281 -17.00 -9.12 0.56
C THR A 281 -18.45 -8.84 0.12
N GLU A 282 -18.74 -7.65 -0.40
CA GLU A 282 -20.06 -7.26 -0.96
C GLU A 282 -20.23 -7.67 -2.44
N GLY A 283 -19.20 -8.23 -3.07
CA GLY A 283 -19.20 -8.61 -4.48
C GLY A 283 -18.91 -7.49 -5.47
N THR A 284 -18.63 -6.26 -5.00
CA THR A 284 -18.24 -5.11 -5.84
C THR A 284 -16.79 -5.23 -6.26
N PHE A 285 -16.50 -5.13 -7.56
CA PHE A 285 -15.12 -5.05 -8.04
C PHE A 285 -14.51 -3.68 -7.68
N VAL A 286 -13.50 -3.67 -6.80
CA VAL A 286 -12.81 -2.46 -6.35
C VAL A 286 -11.46 -2.36 -7.06
N VAL A 287 -11.23 -1.22 -7.71
CA VAL A 287 -10.05 -0.95 -8.51
C VAL A 287 -8.94 -0.37 -7.64
N TRP A 288 -7.78 -1.02 -7.67
CA TRP A 288 -6.54 -0.63 -7.00
C TRP A 288 -5.57 0.13 -7.92
N ALA A 289 -5.54 -0.24 -9.20
CA ALA A 289 -4.76 0.47 -10.21
C ALA A 289 -5.49 0.55 -11.55
N ILE A 290 -5.17 1.58 -12.32
CA ILE A 290 -5.72 1.83 -13.65
C ILE A 290 -4.58 2.15 -14.63
N ALA A 291 -4.61 1.56 -15.82
CA ALA A 291 -3.64 1.82 -16.88
C ALA A 291 -4.33 2.10 -18.22
N ARG A 292 -3.75 2.99 -19.03
CA ARG A 292 -4.22 3.27 -20.39
C ARG A 292 -3.75 2.17 -21.35
N VAL A 293 -4.57 1.82 -22.34
CA VAL A 293 -4.20 0.80 -23.35
C VAL A 293 -2.94 1.18 -24.15
N SER A 294 -2.66 2.47 -24.37
CA SER A 294 -1.47 2.91 -25.10
C SER A 294 -0.13 2.78 -24.35
N CYS A 295 -0.09 2.12 -23.18
CA CYS A 295 1.15 1.70 -22.51
C CYS A 295 1.42 0.19 -22.62
N SER A 296 0.52 -0.60 -23.21
CA SER A 296 0.64 -2.06 -23.31
C SER A 296 0.22 -2.54 -24.70
N ASN A 297 1.08 -3.31 -25.38
CA ASN A 297 0.89 -3.69 -26.79
C ASN A 297 -0.52 -4.23 -27.11
N SER A 298 -1.02 -3.88 -28.30
CA SER A 298 -2.40 -4.05 -28.76
C SER A 298 -2.89 -5.50 -28.83
N SER A 299 -3.29 -6.05 -27.68
CA SER A 299 -4.17 -7.20 -27.45
C SER A 299 -4.31 -7.38 -25.94
N PRO A 300 -5.44 -7.87 -25.39
CA PRO A 300 -5.51 -8.29 -23.99
C PRO A 300 -4.64 -9.55 -23.77
N LYS A 301 -3.34 -9.35 -23.59
CA LYS A 301 -2.38 -10.36 -23.15
C LYS A 301 -2.24 -10.28 -21.63
N ARG A 302 -1.92 -11.41 -20.99
CA ARG A 302 -1.52 -11.40 -19.57
C ARG A 302 -0.27 -10.52 -19.43
N PRO A 303 -0.20 -9.63 -18.43
CA PRO A 303 0.95 -8.74 -18.24
C PRO A 303 2.21 -9.47 -17.76
N PHE A 304 2.05 -10.68 -17.19
CA PHE A 304 3.11 -11.57 -16.70
C PHE A 304 2.79 -13.02 -17.10
#